data_AF-A0A5B6YRP9-F1
#
_entry.id   AF-A0A5B6YRP9-F1
#
_cell.length_a   1.000
_cell.length_b   1.000
_cell.length_c   1.000
_cell.angle_alpha   90.00
_cell.angle_beta   90.00
_cell.angle_gamma   90.00
#
_symmetry.space_group_name_H-M   'P 1'
#
loop_
_entity.id
_entity.type
_entity.pdbx_description
1 polymer ?
#
loop_
_entity_poly.entity_id
_entity_poly.type
_entity_poly.pdbx_seq_one_letter_code
_entity_poly.pdbx_strand_id
1 'polypeptide(L)'
;EIDRIQHQSLESTELEAFCVSTVKKVKDAFGWPGEIMKETNVGAWTGELPIYLSRGGEVDSNSVDNSSTSATPEESDADMRTSAQDIASYQIVLSADGKIVGLQPTSRVAVNHWAANPLAKELYGGRKLSPGFMEPGLKISHPSDVVILELLMSANPDSFFALARPAN
;
A
#
# COMPACT_ATOMS: atom_id res chain seq x y z
N GLU A 1 3.45 -0.65 -29.64
CA GLU A 1 2.06 -0.27 -29.33
C GLU A 1 1.83 -0.63 -27.88
N ILE A 2 1.74 0.36 -26.99
CA ILE A 2 1.60 0.12 -25.55
C ILE A 2 0.11 0.00 -25.30
N ASP A 3 -0.34 -1.23 -25.07
CA ASP A 3 -1.72 -1.55 -24.77
C ASP A 3 -2.11 -0.80 -23.48
N ARG A 4 -3.00 0.17 -23.62
CA ARG A 4 -3.52 0.94 -22.49
C ARG A 4 -4.43 -0.02 -21.74
N ILE A 5 -3.96 -0.52 -20.59
CA ILE A 5 -4.80 -1.27 -19.64
C ILE A 5 -6.05 -0.43 -19.44
N GLN A 6 -7.17 -0.96 -19.94
CA GLN A 6 -8.45 -0.30 -19.89
C GLN A 6 -8.84 -0.29 -18.41
N HIS A 7 -8.67 0.86 -17.75
CA HIS A 7 -9.18 1.05 -16.40
C HIS A 7 -10.69 0.86 -16.47
N GLN A 8 -11.17 -0.34 -16.18
CA GLN A 8 -12.58 -0.51 -15.86
C GLN A 8 -12.84 0.40 -14.67
N SER A 9 -13.78 1.31 -14.86
CA SER A 9 -14.35 2.09 -13.76
C SER A 9 -15.08 1.11 -12.85
N LEU A 10 -14.34 0.46 -11.96
CA LEU A 10 -14.91 -0.25 -10.83
C LEU A 10 -15.73 0.74 -10.01
N GLU A 11 -16.87 0.29 -9.52
CA GLU A 11 -17.66 1.08 -8.60
C GLU A 11 -16.81 1.42 -7.37
N SER A 12 -16.87 2.66 -6.90
CA SER A 12 -16.05 3.14 -5.77
C SER A 12 -16.18 2.23 -4.53
N THR A 13 -17.33 1.60 -4.35
CA THR A 13 -17.62 0.65 -3.27
C THR A 13 -16.83 -0.65 -3.38
N GLU A 14 -16.66 -1.18 -4.59
CA GLU A 14 -15.89 -2.43 -4.83
C GLU A 14 -14.40 -2.18 -4.60
N LEU A 15 -13.91 -1.04 -5.05
CA LEU A 15 -12.52 -0.64 -4.87
C LEU A 15 -12.18 -0.42 -3.38
N GLU A 16 -13.10 0.19 -2.63
CA GLU A 16 -13.00 0.30 -1.17
C GLU A 16 -12.96 -1.08 -0.52
N ALA A 17 -13.83 -2.01 -0.94
CA ALA A 17 -13.84 -3.37 -0.42
C ALA A 17 -12.52 -4.11 -0.68
N PHE A 18 -11.88 -3.91 -1.84
CA PHE A 18 -10.54 -4.45 -2.11
C PHE A 18 -9.45 -3.84 -1.21
N CYS A 19 -9.51 -2.54 -0.94
CA CYS A 19 -8.61 -1.88 -0.01
C CYS A 19 -8.76 -2.47 1.40
N VAL A 20 -9.99 -2.59 1.90
CA VAL A 20 -10.28 -3.17 3.23
C VAL A 20 -9.82 -4.63 3.30
N SER A 21 -10.11 -5.43 2.27
CA SER A 21 -9.68 -6.83 2.19
C SER A 21 -8.16 -6.97 2.25
N THR A 22 -7.45 -6.10 1.54
CA THR A 22 -5.98 -6.08 1.51
C THR A 22 -5.40 -5.77 2.90
N VAL A 23 -5.87 -4.71 3.55
CA VAL A 23 -5.42 -4.34 4.89
C VAL A 23 -5.75 -5.44 5.89
N LYS A 24 -6.93 -6.06 5.77
CA LYS A 24 -7.33 -7.18 6.62
C LYS A 24 -6.36 -8.36 6.50
N LYS A 25 -5.99 -8.77 5.28
CA LYS A 25 -5.01 -9.85 5.06
C LYS A 25 -3.67 -9.56 5.74
N VAL A 26 -3.17 -8.34 5.63
CA VAL A 26 -1.94 -7.90 6.29
C VAL A 26 -2.09 -7.96 7.81
N LYS A 27 -3.14 -7.32 8.34
CA LYS A 27 -3.44 -7.26 9.77
C LYS A 27 -3.55 -8.65 10.38
N ASP A 28 -4.33 -9.54 9.77
CA ASP A 28 -4.56 -10.91 10.25
C ASP A 28 -3.26 -11.72 10.21
N ALA A 29 -2.42 -11.54 9.19
CA ALA A 29 -1.15 -12.27 9.07
C ALA A 29 -0.10 -11.84 10.10
N PHE A 30 -0.06 -10.56 10.48
CA PHE A 30 0.80 -10.07 11.55
C PHE A 30 0.18 -10.15 12.95
N GLY A 31 -1.11 -10.50 13.05
CA GLY A 31 -1.83 -10.52 14.33
C GLY A 31 -1.99 -9.12 14.95
N TRP A 32 -2.07 -8.07 14.11
CA TRP A 32 -2.18 -6.70 14.60
C TRP A 32 -3.56 -6.43 15.22
N PRO A 33 -3.62 -5.75 16.38
CA PRO A 33 -4.87 -5.39 17.03
C PRO A 33 -5.54 -4.17 16.36
N GLY A 34 -6.71 -3.78 16.84
CA GLY A 34 -7.43 -2.59 16.40
C GLY A 34 -8.43 -2.85 15.29
N GLU A 35 -9.09 -1.81 14.80
CA GLU A 35 -10.07 -1.88 13.71
C GLU A 35 -9.45 -1.42 12.37
N ILE A 36 -10.13 -1.70 11.27
CA ILE A 36 -9.78 -1.15 9.95
C ILE A 36 -10.59 0.13 9.76
N MET A 37 -9.89 1.24 9.62
CA MET A 37 -10.46 2.53 9.26
C MET A 37 -10.51 2.67 7.74
N LYS A 38 -11.43 3.50 7.24
CA LYS A 38 -11.59 3.78 5.82
C LYS A 38 -12.07 5.20 5.58
N GLU A 39 -11.55 5.82 4.53
CA GLU A 39 -11.90 7.18 4.12
C GLU A 39 -11.72 7.30 2.60
N THR A 40 -12.69 7.90 1.90
CA THR A 40 -12.76 7.93 0.43
C THR A 40 -11.49 8.49 -0.24
N ASN A 41 -10.85 9.49 0.36
CA ASN A 41 -9.68 10.16 -0.23
C ASN A 41 -8.34 9.57 0.23
N VAL A 42 -8.35 8.68 1.23
CA VAL A 42 -7.13 8.13 1.85
C VAL A 42 -6.98 6.65 1.52
N GLY A 43 -8.09 5.89 1.55
CA GLY A 43 -8.13 4.44 1.39
C GLY A 43 -8.57 3.75 2.67
N ALA A 44 -8.16 2.49 2.84
CA ALA A 44 -8.37 1.72 4.07
C ALA A 44 -7.06 1.55 4.82
N TRP A 45 -7.06 1.63 6.16
CA TRP A 45 -5.86 1.45 6.95
C TRP A 45 -6.11 0.83 8.33
N THR A 46 -5.04 0.38 8.96
CA THR A 46 -5.02 -0.05 10.36
C THR A 46 -3.75 0.47 11.03
N GLY A 47 -3.77 0.56 12.36
CA GLY A 47 -2.67 1.13 13.14
C GLY A 47 -2.60 2.66 13.07
N GLU A 48 -1.47 3.21 13.53
CA GLU A 48 -1.24 4.65 13.58
C GLU A 48 -0.68 5.15 12.24
N LEU A 49 -1.53 5.82 11.46
CA LEU A 49 -1.15 6.32 10.15
C LEU A 49 -0.33 7.63 10.28
N PRO A 50 0.87 7.72 9.67
CA PRO A 50 1.64 8.96 9.64
C PRO A 50 0.82 10.14 9.10
N ILE A 51 0.95 11.31 9.73
CA ILE A 51 0.12 12.49 9.47
C ILE A 51 0.17 12.96 8.00
N TYR A 52 1.32 12.79 7.33
CA TYR A 52 1.48 13.15 5.92
C TYR A 52 0.81 12.16 4.95
N LEU A 53 0.41 10.98 5.41
CA LEU A 53 -0.37 10.02 4.61
C LEU A 53 -1.88 10.18 4.80
N SER A 54 -2.31 10.76 5.94
CA SER A 54 -3.73 11.04 6.22
C SER A 54 -4.22 12.33 5.55
N ARG A 55 -3.34 13.32 5.34
CA ARG A 55 -3.68 14.54 4.61
C ARG A 55 -3.56 14.30 3.10
N GLY A 56 -4.67 13.90 2.47
CA GLY A 56 -4.82 13.94 1.01
C GLY A 56 -4.35 15.31 0.50
N GLY A 57 -3.55 15.32 -0.57
CA GLY A 57 -2.76 16.48 -1.00
C GLY A 57 -3.53 17.77 -1.26
N GLU A 58 -3.84 18.53 -0.21
CA GLU A 58 -4.10 19.96 -0.27
C GLU A 58 -2.75 20.65 -0.43
N VAL A 59 -2.22 20.62 -1.66
CA VAL A 59 -1.40 21.71 -2.16
C VAL A 59 -2.35 22.84 -2.52
N ASP A 60 -2.93 23.48 -1.50
CA ASP A 60 -3.52 24.80 -1.69
C ASP A 60 -2.38 25.80 -1.82
N SER A 61 -2.01 26.03 -3.06
CA SER A 61 -1.23 27.19 -3.45
C SER A 61 -2.07 28.44 -3.21
N ASN A 62 -1.49 29.42 -2.48
CA ASN A 62 -1.97 30.77 -2.15
C ASN A 62 -3.02 30.91 -1.03
N SER A 63 -2.59 31.39 0.14
CA SER A 63 -2.72 32.81 0.50
C SER A 63 -2.03 33.12 1.84
N VAL A 64 -1.34 34.24 1.85
CA VAL A 64 -0.56 34.82 2.94
C VAL A 64 -1.48 35.33 4.06
N ASP A 65 -1.11 35.09 5.33
CA ASP A 65 -0.86 36.08 6.41
C ASP A 65 -1.33 35.64 7.82
N ASN A 66 -0.31 35.53 8.69
CA ASN A 66 -0.22 35.99 10.07
C ASN A 66 -1.23 35.54 11.14
N SER A 67 -0.78 34.67 12.06
CA SER A 67 -0.63 35.06 13.47
C SER A 67 0.27 34.08 14.23
N SER A 68 1.31 34.63 14.85
CA SER A 68 2.35 33.97 15.64
C SER A 68 1.84 33.12 16.80
N THR A 69 2.39 31.91 16.94
CA THR A 69 2.93 31.41 18.21
C THR A 69 4.14 30.52 17.93
N SER A 70 5.22 30.82 18.65
CA SER A 70 6.54 30.23 18.55
C SER A 70 6.56 28.72 18.84
N ALA A 71 6.99 27.92 17.86
CA ALA A 71 7.65 26.64 18.10
C ALA A 71 8.80 26.51 17.10
N THR A 72 10.00 26.32 17.62
CA THR A 72 11.25 26.06 16.91
C THR A 72 11.10 24.89 15.93
N PRO A 73 11.50 25.01 14.65
CA PRO A 73 11.25 24.00 13.61
C PRO A 73 12.33 22.90 13.50
N GLU A 74 13.19 22.72 14.51
CA GLU A 74 14.39 21.88 14.34
C GLU A 74 14.23 20.41 14.79
N GLU A 75 13.24 20.08 15.63
CA GLU A 75 13.04 18.69 16.11
C GLU A 75 12.01 17.90 15.29
N SER A 76 11.08 18.55 14.58
CA SER A 76 10.01 17.85 13.84
C SER A 76 10.44 17.29 12.49
N ASP A 77 11.48 17.83 11.85
CA ASP A 77 11.93 17.40 10.53
C ASP A 77 12.80 16.12 10.61
N ALA A 78 13.50 15.89 11.74
CA ALA A 78 14.31 14.70 11.94
C ALA A 78 13.44 13.43 12.17
N ASP A 79 12.44 13.53 13.05
CA ASP A 79 11.50 12.42 13.32
C ASP A 79 10.56 12.14 12.12
N MET A 80 10.21 13.17 11.36
CA MET A 80 9.40 13.00 10.15
C MET A 80 10.21 12.30 9.03
N ARG A 81 11.52 12.59 8.92
CA ARG A 81 12.42 11.96 7.94
C ARG A 81 12.82 10.53 8.31
N THR A 82 12.90 10.17 9.59
CA THR A 82 13.11 8.77 10.02
C THR A 82 11.85 7.95 9.79
N SER A 83 10.66 8.48 10.09
CA SER A 83 9.40 7.76 9.85
C SER A 83 9.18 7.40 8.37
N ALA A 84 9.54 8.29 7.44
CA ALA A 84 9.40 8.04 6.01
C ALA A 84 10.43 7.03 5.46
N GLN A 85 11.59 6.90 6.11
CA GLN A 85 12.61 5.92 5.74
C GLN A 85 12.23 4.48 6.12
N ASP A 86 11.22 4.32 6.97
CA ASP A 86 10.72 3.02 7.43
C ASP A 86 9.41 2.62 6.73
N ILE A 87 8.98 3.30 5.66
CA ILE A 87 7.77 2.91 4.92
C ILE A 87 8.12 2.03 3.72
N ALA A 88 7.62 0.80 3.75
CA ALA A 88 7.63 -0.11 2.62
C ALA A 88 6.42 0.19 1.72
N SER A 89 6.67 0.49 0.44
CA SER A 89 5.62 0.73 -0.55
C SER A 89 5.59 -0.39 -1.58
N TYR A 90 4.37 -0.85 -1.91
CA TYR A 90 4.11 -1.92 -2.85
C TYR A 90 2.97 -1.52 -3.78
N GLN A 91 3.02 -2.03 -4.99
CA GLN A 91 1.88 -2.09 -5.91
C GLN A 91 1.32 -3.51 -5.88
N ILE A 92 0.03 -3.63 -5.63
CA ILE A 92 -0.69 -4.91 -5.60
C ILE A 92 -1.56 -4.99 -6.85
N VAL A 93 -1.53 -6.13 -7.51
CA VAL A 93 -2.42 -6.46 -8.61
C VAL A 93 -3.38 -7.54 -8.12
N LEU A 94 -4.66 -7.23 -8.12
CA LEU A 94 -5.74 -8.13 -7.78
C LEU A 94 -6.49 -8.53 -9.05
N SER A 95 -7.01 -9.76 -9.10
CA SER A 95 -8.05 -10.12 -10.05
C SER A 95 -9.41 -9.57 -9.60
N ALA A 96 -10.40 -9.59 -10.50
CA ALA A 96 -11.78 -9.18 -10.20
C ALA A 96 -12.44 -9.90 -9.00
N ASP A 97 -11.97 -11.09 -8.61
CA ASP A 97 -12.43 -11.81 -7.42
C ASP A 97 -11.63 -11.47 -6.13
N GLY A 98 -10.71 -10.50 -6.20
CA GLY A 98 -9.92 -10.04 -5.05
C GLY A 98 -8.73 -10.94 -4.68
N LYS A 99 -8.34 -11.89 -5.55
CA LYS A 99 -7.11 -12.67 -5.35
C LYS A 99 -5.88 -11.88 -5.77
N ILE A 100 -4.79 -12.06 -5.04
CA ILE A 100 -3.51 -11.43 -5.34
C ILE A 100 -2.88 -12.19 -6.52
N VAL A 101 -2.74 -11.50 -7.65
CA VAL A 101 -2.11 -12.03 -8.88
C VAL A 101 -0.78 -11.35 -9.17
N GLY A 102 -0.47 -10.26 -8.49
CA GLY A 102 0.83 -9.60 -8.56
C GLY A 102 1.11 -8.77 -7.32
N LEU A 103 2.40 -8.67 -6.99
CA LEU A 103 2.91 -7.78 -5.94
C LEU A 103 4.26 -7.26 -6.42
N GLN A 104 4.44 -5.95 -6.43
CA GLN A 104 5.66 -5.29 -6.89
C GLN A 104 6.14 -4.31 -5.83
N PRO A 105 7.35 -4.46 -5.27
CA PRO A 105 7.91 -3.46 -4.39
C PRO A 105 8.23 -2.18 -5.18
N THR A 106 7.83 -1.02 -4.67
CA THR A 106 8.08 0.29 -5.31
C THR A 106 9.09 1.14 -4.53
N SER A 107 9.50 0.72 -3.32
CA SER A 107 10.59 1.33 -2.55
C SER A 107 11.71 0.35 -2.22
N ARG A 108 12.90 0.87 -1.92
CA ARG A 108 14.04 0.08 -1.42
C ARG A 108 13.70 -0.68 -0.14
N VAL A 109 12.93 -0.07 0.75
CA VAL A 109 12.49 -0.68 2.02
C VAL A 109 11.63 -1.91 1.73
N ALA A 110 10.70 -1.79 0.78
CA ALA A 110 9.86 -2.89 0.34
C ALA A 110 10.64 -4.05 -0.29
N VAL A 111 11.69 -3.76 -1.07
CA VAL A 111 12.59 -4.80 -1.60
C VAL A 111 13.28 -5.56 -0.46
N ASN A 112 13.81 -4.82 0.53
CA ASN A 112 14.52 -5.42 1.66
C ASN A 112 13.60 -6.27 2.55
N HIS A 113 12.32 -5.92 2.65
CA HIS A 113 11.32 -6.62 3.47
C HIS A 113 10.43 -7.58 2.68
N TRP A 114 10.70 -7.78 1.39
CA TRP A 114 9.88 -8.58 0.48
C TRP A 114 9.56 -9.98 1.03
N ALA A 115 10.58 -10.69 1.53
CA ALA A 115 10.42 -12.06 2.02
C ALA A 115 9.58 -12.17 3.30
N ALA A 116 9.45 -11.08 4.06
CA ALA A 116 8.64 -11.00 5.26
C ALA A 116 7.20 -10.53 4.99
N ASN A 117 6.90 -10.06 3.77
CA ASN A 117 5.58 -9.57 3.42
C ASN A 117 4.58 -10.75 3.30
N PRO A 118 3.46 -10.77 4.05
CA PRO A 118 2.49 -11.86 4.01
C PRO A 118 1.80 -11.99 2.64
N LEU A 119 1.64 -10.89 1.92
CA LEU A 119 1.04 -10.90 0.58
C LEU A 119 1.96 -11.54 -0.46
N ALA A 120 3.28 -11.41 -0.29
CA ALA A 120 4.25 -12.12 -1.13
C ALA A 120 4.11 -13.64 -0.93
N LYS A 121 3.90 -14.08 0.31
CA LYS A 121 3.64 -15.49 0.62
C LYS A 121 2.31 -15.97 0.02
N GLU A 122 1.25 -15.15 0.09
CA GLU A 122 -0.05 -15.47 -0.49
C GLU A 122 0.02 -15.60 -2.02
N LEU A 123 0.71 -14.68 -2.71
CA LEU A 123 0.89 -14.68 -4.16
C LEU A 123 1.42 -16.02 -4.69
N TYR A 124 2.34 -16.64 -3.96
CA TYR A 124 2.92 -17.93 -4.33
C TYR A 124 2.28 -19.14 -3.64
N GLY A 125 1.14 -18.95 -2.96
CA GLY A 125 0.44 -20.01 -2.24
C GLY A 125 1.29 -20.64 -1.13
N GLY A 126 2.18 -19.87 -0.51
CA GLY A 126 3.10 -20.33 0.52
C GLY A 126 4.26 -21.20 0.03
N ARG A 127 4.44 -21.35 -1.29
CA ARG A 127 5.54 -22.12 -1.87
C ARG A 127 6.87 -21.40 -1.68
N LYS A 128 7.92 -22.15 -1.35
CA LYS A 128 9.29 -21.62 -1.35
C LYS A 128 9.73 -21.44 -2.79
N LEU A 129 10.02 -20.21 -3.17
CA LEU A 129 10.62 -19.90 -4.46
C LEU A 129 12.13 -20.15 -4.40
N SER A 130 12.65 -20.89 -5.38
CA SER A 130 14.08 -20.99 -5.64
C SER A 130 14.44 -20.14 -6.85
N PRO A 131 15.58 -19.43 -6.84
CA PRO A 131 16.11 -18.84 -8.07
C PRO A 131 16.25 -19.90 -9.16
N GLY A 132 15.76 -19.63 -10.37
CA GLY A 132 15.94 -20.51 -11.54
C GLY A 132 14.77 -21.42 -11.91
N PHE A 133 13.57 -21.20 -11.36
CA PHE A 133 12.40 -21.95 -11.81
C PHE A 133 11.90 -21.41 -13.16
N MET A 134 12.23 -22.11 -14.24
CA MET A 134 11.56 -21.97 -15.53
C MET A 134 10.22 -22.69 -15.40
N GLU A 135 9.09 -21.98 -15.53
CA GLU A 135 7.75 -22.58 -15.49
C GLU A 135 7.30 -22.91 -16.92
N PRO A 136 7.51 -24.15 -17.42
CA PRO A 136 7.27 -24.49 -18.81
C PRO A 136 5.76 -24.62 -19.01
N GLY A 137 5.20 -23.81 -19.91
CA GLY A 137 3.76 -23.85 -20.20
C GLY A 137 2.89 -23.00 -19.28
N LEU A 138 3.45 -21.95 -18.67
CA LEU A 138 2.65 -20.92 -18.00
C LEU A 138 1.69 -20.29 -19.03
N LYS A 139 0.43 -20.74 -18.99
CA LYS A 139 -0.66 -20.14 -19.77
C LYS A 139 -1.05 -18.84 -19.07
N ILE A 140 -0.31 -17.78 -19.36
CA ILE A 140 -0.66 -16.43 -18.93
C ILE A 140 -1.86 -16.01 -19.79
N SER A 141 -3.07 -16.24 -19.30
CA SER A 141 -4.23 -15.53 -19.83
C SER A 141 -4.02 -14.05 -19.57
N HIS A 142 -4.19 -13.21 -20.59
CA HIS A 142 -4.19 -11.77 -20.38
C HIS A 142 -5.29 -11.45 -19.34
N PRO A 143 -4.94 -10.85 -18.19
CA PRO A 143 -5.94 -10.49 -17.21
C PRO A 143 -6.81 -9.39 -17.82
N SER A 144 -8.05 -9.70 -18.19
CA SER A 144 -8.98 -8.69 -18.73
C SER A 144 -9.38 -7.67 -17.66
N ASP A 145 -9.43 -8.11 -16.40
CA ASP A 145 -10.01 -7.35 -15.29
C ASP A 145 -9.10 -7.47 -14.06
N VAL A 146 -8.15 -6.52 -13.95
CA VAL A 146 -7.27 -6.39 -12.79
C VAL A 146 -7.48 -5.07 -12.07
N VAL A 147 -7.38 -5.12 -10.76
CA VAL A 147 -7.42 -3.96 -9.88
C VAL A 147 -6.03 -3.71 -9.34
N ILE A 148 -5.56 -2.48 -9.47
CA ILE A 148 -4.24 -2.08 -8.99
C ILE A 148 -4.42 -1.21 -7.75
N LEU A 149 -3.79 -1.63 -6.65
CA LEU A 149 -3.78 -0.88 -5.40
C LEU A 149 -2.34 -0.50 -5.03
N GLU A 150 -2.18 0.65 -4.39
CA GLU A 150 -0.99 0.98 -3.63
C GLU A 150 -1.16 0.46 -2.19
N LEU A 151 -0.10 -0.17 -1.67
CA LEU A 151 0.00 -0.59 -0.27
C LEU A 151 1.23 0.05 0.36
N LEU A 152 1.02 0.80 1.43
CA LEU A 152 2.07 1.35 2.28
C LEU A 152 2.03 0.64 3.63
N MET A 153 3.19 0.28 4.15
CA MET A 153 3.31 -0.42 5.43
C MET A 153 4.51 0.07 6.20
N SER A 154 4.39 0.09 7.52
CA SER A 154 5.56 0.26 8.38
C SER A 154 6.48 -0.95 8.30
N ALA A 155 7.78 -0.69 8.14
CA ALA A 155 8.86 -1.63 8.38
C ALA A 155 9.43 -1.51 9.82
N ASN A 156 9.01 -0.48 10.56
CA ASN A 156 9.41 -0.27 11.94
C ASN A 156 8.60 -1.21 12.87
N PRO A 157 9.25 -2.06 13.68
CA PRO A 157 8.54 -2.97 14.60
C PRO A 157 7.81 -2.25 15.74
N ASP A 158 8.22 -1.04 16.10
CA ASP A 158 7.65 -0.27 17.22
C ASP A 158 6.40 0.52 16.82
N SER A 159 6.17 0.69 15.52
CA SER A 159 4.99 1.36 14.96
C SER A 159 4.39 0.51 13.86
N PHE A 160 3.22 -0.07 14.09
CA PHE A 160 2.54 -0.84 13.06
C PHE A 160 1.49 0.01 12.36
N PHE A 161 1.54 0.03 11.03
CA PHE A 161 0.42 0.46 10.20
C PHE A 161 0.47 -0.22 8.83
N ALA A 162 -0.70 -0.31 8.20
CA ALA A 162 -0.82 -0.59 6.78
C ALA A 162 -1.94 0.26 6.19
N LEU A 163 -1.70 0.84 5.02
CA LEU A 163 -2.63 1.63 4.23
C LEU A 163 -2.74 1.01 2.84
N ALA A 164 -3.96 0.69 2.40
CA ALA A 164 -4.23 0.30 1.01
C ALA A 164 -5.15 1.34 0.36
N ARG A 165 -4.81 1.78 -0.85
CA ARG A 165 -5.61 2.74 -1.61
C ARG A 165 -5.52 2.48 -3.11
N PRO A 166 -6.44 3.01 -3.92
CA PRO A 166 -6.36 2.91 -5.38
C PRO A 166 -5.02 3.43 -5.91
N ALA A 167 -4.42 2.73 -6.88
CA ALA A 167 -3.30 3.28 -7.62
C ALA A 167 -3.80 4.34 -8.61
N ASN A 168 -3.20 5.54 -8.56
CA ASN A 168 -3.48 6.65 -9.49
C ASN A 168 -3.02 6.36 -10.91
#